data_AF-A0AAW2YCX7-F1
#
_entry.id   AF-A0AAW2YCX7-F1
#
_cell.length_a   1.000
_cell.length_b   1.000
_cell.length_c   1.000
_cell.angle_alpha   90.00
_cell.angle_beta   90.00
_cell.angle_gamma   90.00
#
_symmetry.space_group_name_H-M   'P 1'
#
loop_
_entity.id
_entity.type
_entity.pdbx_description
1 polymer ?
#
loop_
_entity_poly.entity_id
_entity_poly.type
_entity_poly.pdbx_seq_one_letter_code
_entity_poly.pdbx_strand_id
1 'polypeptide(L)'
;MTELRMHDMKSHDCHVFMQKLIKIAFRELLPEHVWSALTEVTLLFQSICSTTLDVHKLHELENTVAIILCNLEKILPPGFFDSMEHLIVHLPYEAHVGGPVQYR
;
A
#
# COMPACT_ATOMS: atom_id res chain seq x y z
N MET A 1 -6.83 -16.23 22.64
CA MET A 1 -6.50 -15.91 21.24
C MET A 1 -5.01 -16.14 21.09
N THR A 2 -4.60 -17.18 20.37
CA THR A 2 -3.18 -17.41 20.07
C THR A 2 -2.75 -16.30 19.11
N GLU A 3 -1.78 -15.48 19.50
CA GLU A 3 -1.24 -14.47 18.60
C GLU A 3 -0.54 -15.16 17.43
N LEU A 4 -1.10 -15.00 16.23
CA LEU A 4 -0.45 -15.44 14.99
C LEU A 4 0.49 -14.31 14.55
N ARG A 5 1.79 -14.51 14.77
CA ARG A 5 2.84 -13.58 14.35
C ARG A 5 3.56 -14.15 13.12
N MET A 6 3.82 -13.30 12.14
CA MET A 6 4.73 -13.61 11.04
C MET A 6 6.15 -13.33 11.51
N HIS A 7 7.03 -14.33 11.42
CA HIS A 7 8.44 -14.23 11.79
C HIS A 7 9.32 -14.41 10.55
N ASP A 8 10.57 -13.97 10.65
CA ASP A 8 11.64 -14.21 9.67
C ASP A 8 11.41 -13.67 8.24
N MET A 9 10.58 -12.64 8.09
CA MET A 9 10.43 -11.92 6.82
C MET A 9 11.54 -10.89 6.64
N LYS A 10 12.26 -10.95 5.51
CA LYS A 10 13.18 -9.89 5.11
C LYS A 10 12.41 -8.74 4.47
N SER A 11 13.06 -7.58 4.33
CA SER A 11 12.46 -6.40 3.68
C SER A 11 11.89 -6.71 2.28
N HIS A 12 12.59 -7.52 1.49
CA HIS A 12 12.10 -8.02 0.19
C HIS A 12 10.77 -8.78 0.33
N ASP A 13 10.66 -9.67 1.31
CA ASP A 13 9.47 -10.47 1.53
C ASP A 13 8.29 -9.61 1.98
N CYS A 14 8.55 -8.62 2.86
CA CYS A 14 7.55 -7.63 3.25
C CYS A 14 7.06 -6.80 2.06
N HIS A 15 7.97 -6.39 1.17
CA HIS A 15 7.62 -5.62 -0.02
C HIS A 15 6.77 -6.46 -1.00
N VAL A 16 7.15 -7.71 -1.25
CA VAL A 16 6.33 -8.66 -2.06
C VAL A 16 4.97 -8.89 -1.39
N PHE A 17 4.95 -9.02 -0.07
CA PHE A 17 3.72 -9.23 0.69
C PHE A 17 2.75 -8.06 0.52
N MET A 18 3.25 -6.85 0.77
CA MET A 18 2.51 -5.60 0.60
C MET A 18 2.00 -5.39 -0.83
N GLN A 19 2.81 -5.75 -1.83
CA GLN A 19 2.45 -5.55 -3.22
C GLN A 19 1.56 -6.63 -3.79
N LYS A 20 1.58 -7.87 -3.30
CA LYS A 20 0.96 -8.98 -4.03
C LYS A 20 0.12 -9.89 -3.16
N LEU A 21 0.54 -10.14 -1.93
CA LEU A 21 -0.01 -11.22 -1.13
C LEU A 21 -1.16 -10.76 -0.24
N ILE A 22 -1.16 -9.53 0.27
CA ILE A 22 -2.23 -9.01 1.14
C ILE A 22 -3.63 -9.26 0.54
N LYS A 23 -3.83 -8.88 -0.73
CA LYS A 23 -5.13 -9.03 -1.41
C LYS A 23 -5.61 -10.48 -1.52
N ILE A 24 -4.69 -11.45 -1.60
CA ILE A 24 -5.01 -12.87 -1.78
C ILE A 24 -5.11 -13.57 -0.42
N ALA A 25 -4.14 -13.34 0.43
CA ALA A 25 -3.98 -13.99 1.72
C ALA A 25 -5.13 -13.67 2.69
N PHE A 26 -5.71 -12.47 2.58
CA PHE A 26 -6.71 -12.00 3.54
C PHE A 26 -8.15 -11.93 3.00
N ARG A 27 -8.39 -12.26 1.73
CA ARG A 27 -9.70 -12.10 1.09
C ARG A 27 -10.85 -12.78 1.84
N GLU A 28 -10.62 -14.02 2.28
CA GLU A 28 -11.61 -14.82 2.99
C GLU A 28 -11.43 -14.77 4.53
N LEU A 29 -10.41 -14.04 5.00
CA LEU A 29 -10.05 -13.97 6.43
C LEU A 29 -10.51 -12.68 7.11
N LEU A 30 -10.63 -11.58 6.35
CA LEU A 30 -10.96 -10.27 6.89
C LEU A 30 -12.37 -9.82 6.47
N PRO A 31 -13.04 -8.98 7.27
CA PRO A 31 -14.26 -8.31 6.83
C PRO A 31 -14.01 -7.51 5.54
N GLU A 32 -15.01 -7.45 4.68
CA GLU A 32 -14.91 -6.85 3.33
C GLU A 32 -14.35 -5.43 3.34
N HIS A 33 -14.80 -4.58 4.28
CA HIS A 33 -14.33 -3.20 4.40
C HIS A 33 -12.84 -3.10 4.79
N VAL A 34 -12.33 -4.02 5.62
CA VAL A 34 -10.92 -4.07 6.02
C VAL A 34 -10.07 -4.58 4.86
N TRP A 35 -10.50 -5.67 4.22
CA TRP A 35 -9.81 -6.23 3.07
C TRP A 35 -9.76 -5.24 1.89
N SER A 36 -10.85 -4.49 1.67
CA SER A 36 -10.95 -3.48 0.62
C SER A 36 -9.91 -2.37 0.84
N ALA A 37 -9.84 -1.78 2.04
CA ALA A 37 -8.84 -0.74 2.36
C ALA A 37 -7.39 -1.25 2.21
N LEU A 38 -7.09 -2.47 2.68
CA LEU A 38 -5.77 -3.09 2.50
C LEU A 38 -5.45 -3.37 1.03
N THR A 39 -6.47 -3.67 0.23
CA THR A 39 -6.33 -3.89 -1.21
C THR A 39 -6.04 -2.58 -1.94
N GLU A 40 -6.65 -1.46 -1.55
CA GLU A 40 -6.34 -0.13 -2.12
C GLU A 40 -4.85 0.21 -1.94
N VAL A 41 -4.30 0.00 -0.74
CA VAL A 41 -2.87 0.17 -0.46
C VAL A 41 -2.01 -0.76 -1.32
N THR A 42 -2.41 -2.03 -1.43
CA THR A 42 -1.73 -3.01 -2.31
C THR A 42 -1.68 -2.54 -3.76
N LEU A 43 -2.78 -2.01 -4.29
CA LEU A 43 -2.89 -1.53 -5.68
C LEU A 43 -2.07 -0.26 -5.90
N LEU A 44 -2.00 0.64 -4.91
CA LEU A 44 -1.12 1.81 -4.95
C LEU A 44 0.33 1.37 -5.12
N PHE A 45 0.83 0.50 -4.24
CA PHE A 45 2.23 0.02 -4.31
C PHE A 45 2.52 -0.76 -5.60
N GLN A 46 1.58 -1.56 -6.10
CA GLN A 46 1.74 -2.21 -7.42
C GLN A 46 1.93 -1.19 -8.55
N SER A 47 1.25 -0.05 -8.48
CA SER A 47 1.26 0.95 -9.54
C SER A 47 2.55 1.78 -9.53
N ILE A 48 2.97 2.26 -8.36
CA ILE A 48 4.18 3.10 -8.23
C ILE A 48 5.50 2.31 -8.33
N CYS A 49 5.46 0.99 -8.11
CA CYS A 49 6.62 0.11 -8.22
C CYS A 49 6.62 -0.75 -9.49
N SER A 50 5.71 -0.49 -10.42
CA SER A 50 5.70 -1.15 -11.73
C SER A 50 7.00 -0.84 -12.49
N THR A 51 7.51 -1.80 -13.25
CA THR A 51 8.66 -1.61 -14.15
C THR A 51 8.34 -0.60 -15.25
N THR A 52 7.07 -0.52 -15.64
CA THR A 52 6.54 0.47 -16.58
C THR A 52 5.47 1.27 -15.88
N LEU A 53 5.68 2.58 -15.74
CA LEU A 53 4.73 3.48 -15.09
C LEU A 53 3.69 3.98 -16.10
N ASP A 54 2.42 3.92 -15.70
CA ASP A 54 1.31 4.54 -16.41
C ASP A 54 1.06 5.93 -15.84
N VAL A 55 1.39 6.96 -16.60
CA VAL A 55 1.27 8.37 -16.19
C VAL A 55 -0.17 8.75 -15.86
N HIS A 56 -1.16 8.23 -16.59
CA HIS A 56 -2.56 8.51 -16.31
C HIS A 56 -2.97 7.92 -14.96
N LYS A 57 -2.53 6.69 -14.70
CA LYS A 57 -2.77 6.02 -13.42
C LYS A 57 -2.07 6.73 -12.25
N LEU A 58 -0.85 7.22 -12.45
CA LEU A 58 -0.15 7.98 -11.42
C LEU A 58 -0.88 9.28 -11.09
N HIS A 59 -1.36 10.01 -12.09
CA HIS A 59 -2.15 11.23 -11.86
C HIS A 59 -3.47 10.93 -11.12
N GLU A 60 -4.14 9.82 -11.43
CA GLU A 60 -5.31 9.36 -10.66
C GLU A 60 -4.93 9.05 -9.19
N LEU A 61 -3.79 8.39 -8.97
CA LEU A 61 -3.29 8.06 -7.65
C LEU A 61 -2.90 9.30 -6.85
N GLU A 62 -2.31 10.33 -7.46
CA GLU A 62 -2.04 11.62 -6.81
C GLU A 62 -3.33 12.25 -6.21
N ASN A 63 -4.47 12.08 -6.89
CA ASN A 63 -5.76 12.62 -6.44
C ASN A 63 -6.50 11.72 -5.44
N THR A 64 -6.17 10.42 -5.40
CA THR A 64 -6.91 9.41 -4.61
C THR A 64 -6.13 8.88 -3.40
N VAL A 65 -4.80 9.05 -3.35
CA VAL A 65 -3.95 8.51 -2.28
C VAL A 65 -4.33 9.01 -0.89
N ALA A 66 -4.75 10.26 -0.75
CA ALA A 66 -5.24 10.79 0.52
C ALA A 66 -6.50 10.03 0.99
N ILE A 67 -7.39 9.66 0.07
CA ILE A 67 -8.60 8.88 0.38
C ILE A 67 -8.23 7.46 0.80
N ILE A 68 -7.27 6.83 0.10
CA ILE A 68 -6.75 5.50 0.43
C ILE A 68 -6.18 5.50 1.86
N LEU A 69 -5.37 6.51 2.19
CA LEU A 69 -4.80 6.66 3.53
C LEU A 69 -5.91 6.85 4.59
N CYS A 70 -6.88 7.73 4.34
CA CYS A 70 -8.02 7.93 5.26
C CYS A 70 -8.87 6.66 5.43
N ASN A 71 -9.00 5.82 4.40
CA ASN A 71 -9.70 4.54 4.50
C ASN A 71 -8.92 3.55 5.38
N LEU A 72 -7.58 3.56 5.28
CA LEU A 72 -6.71 2.78 6.15
C LEU A 72 -6.78 3.25 7.61
N GLU A 73 -6.83 4.57 7.84
CA GLU A 73 -6.95 5.17 9.18
C GLU A 73 -8.24 4.78 9.91
N LYS A 74 -9.33 4.56 9.18
CA LYS A 74 -10.59 4.12 9.78
C LYS A 74 -10.53 2.68 10.32
N ILE A 75 -9.63 1.84 9.81
CA ILE A 75 -9.55 0.41 10.17
C ILE A 75 -8.41 0.07 11.13
N LEU A 76 -7.34 0.86 11.16
CA LEU A 76 -6.18 0.61 12.01
C LEU A 76 -6.25 1.46 13.29
N PRO A 77 -5.63 1.00 14.40
CA PRO A 77 -5.63 1.75 15.65
C PRO A 77 -4.97 3.13 15.50
N PRO A 78 -5.42 4.17 16.23
CA PRO A 78 -4.81 5.50 16.16
C PRO A 78 -3.31 5.52 16.46
N GLY A 79 -2.83 4.62 17.32
CA GLY A 79 -1.40 4.49 17.64
C GLY A 79 -0.55 3.89 16.52
N PHE A 80 -1.16 3.44 15.42
CA PHE A 80 -0.45 2.98 14.23
C PHE A 80 -0.01 4.13 13.33
N PHE A 81 -0.72 5.27 13.35
CA PHE A 81 -0.41 6.40 12.47
C PHE A 81 0.37 7.47 13.22
N ASP A 82 1.61 7.65 12.81
CA ASP A 82 2.38 8.85 13.04
C ASP A 82 2.66 9.57 11.70
N SER A 83 3.56 10.54 11.71
CA SER A 83 3.92 11.30 10.50
C SER A 83 4.47 10.44 9.35
N MET A 84 5.03 9.27 9.65
CA MET A 84 5.71 8.41 8.67
C MET A 84 4.72 7.70 7.74
N GLU A 85 3.59 7.21 8.26
CA GLU A 85 2.55 6.54 7.46
C GLU A 85 1.93 7.51 6.45
N HIS A 86 1.91 8.80 6.77
CA HIS A 86 1.36 9.85 5.92
C HIS A 86 2.26 10.17 4.72
N LEU A 87 3.54 9.79 4.73
CA LEU A 87 4.44 10.04 3.59
C LEU A 87 3.98 9.33 2.31
N ILE A 88 3.11 8.32 2.42
CA ILE A 88 2.53 7.62 1.28
C ILE A 88 1.84 8.56 0.29
N VAL A 89 1.33 9.71 0.74
CA VAL A 89 0.65 10.70 -0.11
C VAL A 89 1.57 11.34 -1.16
N HIS A 90 2.88 11.34 -0.93
CA HIS A 90 3.85 11.92 -1.86
C HIS A 90 4.31 10.91 -2.93
N LEU A 91 4.18 9.61 -2.67
CA LEU A 91 4.75 8.56 -3.51
C LEU A 91 4.24 8.56 -4.97
N PRO A 92 2.95 8.81 -5.26
CA PRO A 92 2.50 8.87 -6.65
C PRO A 92 3.19 9.98 -7.45
N TYR A 93 3.30 11.18 -6.86
CA TYR A 93 3.99 12.32 -7.48
C TYR A 93 5.49 12.03 -7.63
N GLU A 94 6.13 11.49 -6.60
CA GLU A 94 7.55 11.11 -6.66
C GLU A 94 7.83 10.05 -7.73
N ALA A 95 6.94 9.08 -7.91
CA ALA A 95 7.04 8.10 -8.99
C ALA A 95 6.84 8.73 -10.37
N HIS A 96 5.93 9.70 -10.49
CA HIS A 96 5.67 10.41 -11.73
C HIS A 96 6.88 11.24 -12.17
N VAL A 97 7.52 11.98 -11.26
CA VAL A 97 8.70 12.80 -11.60
C VAL A 97 10.01 12.01 -11.63
N GLY A 98 10.13 11.00 -10.77
CA GLY A 98 11.36 10.21 -10.58
C GLY A 98 11.44 8.95 -11.45
N GLY A 99 10.36 8.56 -12.11
CA GLY A 99 10.31 7.39 -12.97
C GLY A 99 10.27 6.05 -12.20
N PRO A 100 10.40 4.92 -12.92
CA PRO A 100 10.33 3.58 -12.33
C PRO A 100 11.35 3.37 -11.21
N VAL A 101 10.99 2.62 -10.15
CA VAL A 101 11.87 2.36 -8.99
C VAL A 101 13.24 1.81 -9.38
N GLN A 102 13.32 1.04 -10.47
CA GLN A 102 14.57 0.45 -10.95
C GLN A 102 15.61 1.47 -11.43
N TYR A 103 15.18 2.70 -11.72
CA TYR A 103 16.04 3.78 -12.20
C TYR A 103 16.21 4.90 -11.16
N ARG A 104 15.68 4.69 -9.94
CA ARG A 104 15.79 5.59 -8.79
C ARG A 104 16.90 5.15 -7.83
#